data_AF-A0AAJ3G224-F1
#
_entry.id   AF-A0AAJ3G224-F1
#
_cell.length_a   1.000
_cell.length_b   1.000
_cell.length_c   1.000
_cell.angle_alpha   90.00
_cell.angle_beta   90.00
_cell.angle_gamma   90.00
#
_symmetry.space_group_name_H-M   'P 1'
#
loop_
_entity.id
_entity.type
_entity.pdbx_description
1 polymer ?
#
loop_
_entity_poly.entity_id
_entity_poly.type
_entity_poly.pdbx_seq_one_letter_code
_entity_poly.pdbx_strand_id
1 'polypeptide(L)'
;WVTLGNGMRFGSRYLALATVIALSTLVVIFLLTPFWRGQPYLFLMLIVTTIVVPAYAHILLTRTRIASEEAIAANQEKSRFLAQASHDLRQPIHSIGLFTACLRDARLGQEELRLVDNIDRSLHIVSQLFRSILDIYTLDNGQLEPQAEPVHLGALLQDVVKQNTEAARWAGVELRLRPCRHWVNVNAGLLATMVQNLVSNTLKYASGQPVLIGVRPKGSGLAIVIYDKGRGIAAEHLPEVFKEFYRVRHVRDKDVEGLGLGLSIVKRISHLINLDIQLDSRLGRGTRAMIQGLETVAPRAMVDRPVSTHSRLQGLRVCLVEDDANVLMATSALLEKWGCEVQTHSDGVGVTSDCDIIIADFDLGTKVSGSECIAAIREQRGWEVPAMIMTGHEIERIRHALHHMNISILAKPVRPPELRATLLELTKNFASVRT
;
A
#
# COMPACT_ATOMS: atom_id res chain seq x y z
N TRP A 1 9.62 -21.03 44.26
CA TRP A 1 8.40 -20.38 43.74
C TRP A 1 8.40 -18.88 43.92
N VAL A 2 8.54 -18.33 45.15
CA VAL A 2 8.57 -16.88 45.39
C VAL A 2 9.75 -16.18 44.68
N THR A 3 10.95 -16.79 44.72
CA THR A 3 12.15 -16.27 44.03
C THR A 3 11.98 -16.20 42.51
N LEU A 4 11.50 -17.28 41.90
CA LEU A 4 11.24 -17.37 40.46
C LEU A 4 10.11 -16.42 40.02
N GLY A 5 9.00 -16.38 40.77
CA GLY A 5 7.84 -15.54 40.46
C GLY A 5 8.15 -14.04 40.53
N ASN A 6 8.91 -13.61 41.54
CA ASN A 6 9.32 -12.21 41.65
C ASN A 6 10.37 -11.83 40.59
N GLY A 7 11.26 -12.75 40.21
CA GLY A 7 12.22 -12.49 39.15
C GLY A 7 11.60 -12.36 37.76
N MET A 8 10.58 -13.15 37.45
CA MET A 8 9.84 -13.03 36.18
C MET A 8 9.01 -11.74 36.10
N ARG A 9 8.49 -11.25 37.23
CA ARG A 9 7.61 -10.08 37.27
C ARG A 9 8.33 -8.74 37.39
N PHE A 10 9.45 -8.68 38.12
CA PHE A 10 10.14 -7.43 38.46
C PHE A 10 11.57 -7.32 37.90
N GLY A 11 12.03 -8.34 37.16
CA GLY A 11 13.30 -8.31 36.42
C GLY A 11 14.49 -8.91 37.15
N SER A 12 15.64 -8.95 36.47
CA SER A 12 16.85 -9.69 36.90
C SER A 12 17.42 -9.24 38.25
N ARG A 13 17.33 -7.95 38.56
CA ARG A 13 17.82 -7.38 39.84
C ARG A 13 17.02 -7.91 41.04
N TYR A 14 15.70 -8.04 40.90
CA TYR A 14 14.85 -8.61 41.94
C TYR A 14 15.05 -10.12 42.08
N LEU A 15 15.31 -10.83 40.97
CA LEU A 15 15.67 -12.25 41.02
C LEU A 15 16.97 -12.47 41.82
N ALA A 16 17.99 -11.65 41.59
CA ALA A 16 19.25 -11.71 42.32
C ALA A 16 19.05 -11.41 43.82
N LEU A 17 18.34 -10.33 44.16
CA LEU A 17 18.05 -9.96 45.54
C LEU A 17 17.26 -11.06 46.29
N ALA A 18 16.21 -11.60 45.66
CA ALA A 18 15.41 -12.67 46.24
C ALA A 18 16.23 -13.96 46.45
N THR A 19 17.17 -14.25 45.55
CA THR A 19 18.08 -15.41 45.67
C THR A 19 19.04 -15.23 46.86
N VAL A 20 19.60 -14.02 47.06
CA VAL A 20 20.45 -13.71 48.21
C VAL A 20 19.67 -13.85 49.53
N ILE A 21 18.46 -13.30 49.60
CA ILE A 21 17.61 -13.41 50.80
C ILE A 21 17.27 -14.87 51.11
N ALA A 22 16.94 -15.67 50.09
CA ALA A 22 16.64 -17.09 50.26
C ALA A 22 17.85 -17.89 50.76
N LEU A 23 19.06 -17.62 50.22
CA LEU A 23 20.30 -18.25 50.68
C LEU A 23 20.64 -17.88 52.12
N SER A 24 20.53 -16.60 52.48
CA SER A 24 20.75 -16.15 53.87
C SER A 24 19.77 -16.80 54.84
N THR A 25 18.50 -16.95 54.44
CA THR A 25 17.47 -17.63 55.24
C THR A 25 17.82 -19.11 55.44
N LEU A 26 18.27 -19.80 54.38
CA LEU A 26 18.71 -21.20 54.46
C LEU A 26 19.90 -21.36 55.42
N VAL A 27 20.90 -20.47 55.37
CA VAL A 27 22.06 -20.49 56.29
C VAL A 27 21.62 -20.31 57.74
N VAL A 28 20.71 -19.37 58.01
CA VAL A 28 20.17 -19.15 59.37
C VAL A 28 19.41 -20.39 59.87
N ILE A 29 18.58 -21.02 59.03
CA ILE A 29 17.84 -22.25 59.38
C ILE A 29 18.80 -23.38 59.74
N PHE A 30 19.89 -23.54 58.99
CA PHE A 30 20.92 -24.56 59.25
C PHE A 30 21.64 -24.35 60.59
N LEU A 31 21.95 -23.10 60.93
CA LEU A 31 22.60 -22.74 62.20
C LEU A 31 21.66 -22.96 63.39
N LEU A 32 20.39 -22.58 63.29
CA LEU A 32 19.44 -22.61 64.41
C LEU A 32 18.86 -24.00 64.69
N THR A 33 18.84 -24.89 63.71
CA THR A 33 18.04 -26.12 63.80
C THR A 33 18.92 -27.38 63.76
N PRO A 34 18.98 -28.19 64.84
CA PRO A 34 19.83 -29.39 64.90
C PRO A 34 19.50 -30.43 63.83
N PHE A 35 18.23 -30.56 63.43
CA PHE A 35 17.77 -31.49 62.40
C PHE A 35 18.54 -31.36 61.08
N TRP A 36 18.75 -30.13 60.62
CA TRP A 36 19.40 -29.84 59.34
C TRP A 36 20.91 -30.14 59.36
N ARG A 37 21.55 -30.09 60.53
CA ARG A 37 22.96 -30.50 60.69
C ARG A 37 23.14 -32.02 60.56
N GLY A 38 22.11 -32.79 60.87
CA GLY A 38 22.09 -34.25 60.67
C GLY A 38 21.84 -34.70 59.24
N GLN A 39 21.46 -33.78 58.34
CA GLN A 39 21.09 -34.07 56.94
C GLN A 39 21.84 -33.14 55.95
N PRO A 40 23.19 -33.20 55.90
CA PRO A 40 23.99 -32.24 55.14
C PRO A 40 23.73 -32.30 53.62
N TYR A 41 23.41 -33.47 53.08
CA TYR A 41 23.15 -33.64 51.64
C TYR A 41 21.86 -32.96 51.17
N LEU A 42 20.80 -32.98 51.99
CA LEU A 42 19.52 -32.34 51.66
C LEU A 42 19.65 -30.82 51.73
N PHE A 43 20.42 -30.31 52.69
CA PHE A 43 20.77 -28.89 52.77
C PHE A 43 21.59 -28.43 51.55
N LEU A 44 22.60 -29.22 51.16
CA LEU A 44 23.40 -28.94 49.96
C LEU A 44 22.52 -28.88 48.69
N MET A 45 21.60 -29.83 48.53
CA MET A 45 20.64 -29.85 47.42
C MET A 45 19.78 -28.58 47.38
N LEU A 46 19.31 -28.09 48.53
CA LEU A 46 18.52 -26.85 48.62
C LEU A 46 19.34 -25.61 48.22
N ILE A 47 20.61 -25.52 48.65
CA ILE A 47 21.49 -24.43 48.23
C ILE A 47 21.72 -24.49 46.72
N VAL A 48 22.09 -25.66 46.19
CA VAL A 48 22.36 -25.83 44.76
C VAL A 48 21.14 -25.48 43.92
N THR A 49 19.96 -25.99 44.26
CA THR A 49 18.72 -25.67 43.54
C THR A 49 18.32 -24.20 43.65
N THR A 50 18.56 -23.56 44.81
CA THR A 50 18.30 -22.12 45.02
C THR A 50 19.23 -21.23 44.18
N ILE A 51 20.40 -21.73 43.77
CA ILE A 51 21.33 -20.99 42.89
C ILE A 51 21.06 -21.31 41.41
N VAL A 52 20.98 -22.60 41.06
CA VAL A 52 20.93 -23.08 39.68
C VAL A 52 19.64 -22.65 38.98
N VAL A 53 18.48 -22.75 39.65
CA VAL A 53 17.19 -22.46 39.02
C VAL A 53 17.04 -20.97 38.67
N PRO A 54 17.31 -20.00 39.58
CA PRO A 54 17.35 -18.58 39.24
C PRO A 54 18.40 -18.22 38.19
N ALA A 55 19.60 -18.81 38.26
CA ALA A 55 20.65 -18.56 37.28
C ALA A 55 20.25 -19.00 35.87
N TYR A 56 19.66 -20.19 35.74
CA TYR A 56 19.15 -20.70 34.47
C TYR A 56 18.01 -19.83 33.92
N ALA A 57 17.06 -19.44 34.78
CA ALA A 57 15.97 -18.54 34.40
C ALA A 57 16.48 -17.17 33.93
N HIS A 58 17.49 -16.61 34.61
CA HIS A 58 18.13 -15.37 34.19
C HIS A 58 18.75 -15.50 32.79
N ILE A 59 19.55 -16.54 32.55
CA ILE A 59 20.20 -16.78 31.25
C ILE A 59 19.15 -16.92 30.14
N LEU A 60 18.08 -17.68 30.38
CA LEU A 60 17.02 -17.89 29.40
C LEU A 60 16.28 -16.58 29.07
N LEU A 61 15.94 -15.78 30.09
CA LEU A 61 15.29 -14.48 29.93
C LEU A 61 16.17 -13.47 29.18
N THR A 62 17.47 -13.42 29.49
CA THR A 62 18.40 -12.54 28.79
C THR A 62 18.57 -12.96 27.33
N ARG A 63 18.73 -14.26 27.05
CA ARG A 63 18.87 -14.75 25.67
C ARG A 63 17.63 -14.50 24.83
N THR A 64 16.45 -14.76 25.39
CA THR A 64 15.18 -14.52 24.69
C THR A 64 14.96 -13.03 24.43
N ARG A 65 15.30 -12.17 25.39
CA ARG A 65 15.23 -10.72 25.21
C ARG A 65 16.18 -10.22 24.13
N ILE A 66 17.46 -10.61 24.18
CA ILE A 66 18.46 -10.20 23.17
C ILE A 66 18.04 -10.67 21.78
N ALA A 67 17.65 -11.94 21.63
CA ALA A 67 17.18 -12.46 20.35
C ALA A 67 15.93 -11.73 19.84
N SER A 68 15.01 -11.35 20.74
CA SER A 68 13.84 -10.55 20.38
C SER A 68 14.22 -9.13 19.96
N GLU A 69 15.12 -8.48 20.68
CA GLU A 69 15.60 -7.12 20.36
C GLU A 69 16.36 -7.11 19.03
N GLU A 70 17.22 -8.11 18.77
CA GLU A 70 17.91 -8.31 17.49
C GLU A 70 16.92 -8.55 16.34
N ALA A 71 15.91 -9.39 16.55
CA ALA A 71 14.87 -9.65 15.53
C ALA A 71 14.05 -8.39 15.21
N ILE A 72 13.68 -7.60 16.23
CA ILE A 72 12.95 -6.34 16.06
C ILE A 72 13.83 -5.32 15.33
N ALA A 73 15.09 -5.16 15.73
CA ALA A 73 16.03 -4.24 15.09
C ALA A 73 16.25 -4.61 13.62
N ALA A 74 16.50 -5.88 13.32
CA ALA A 74 16.65 -6.37 11.95
C ALA A 74 15.38 -6.14 11.12
N ASN A 75 14.20 -6.31 11.70
CA ASN A 75 12.94 -6.04 11.00
C ASN A 75 12.74 -4.54 10.73
N GLN A 76 13.09 -3.67 11.69
CA GLN A 76 13.02 -2.22 11.52
C GLN A 76 14.01 -1.72 10.45
N GLU A 77 15.24 -2.23 10.44
CA GLU A 77 16.24 -1.90 9.42
C GLU A 77 15.79 -2.35 8.03
N LYS A 78 15.30 -3.59 7.92
CA LYS A 78 14.73 -4.10 6.66
C LYS A 78 13.57 -3.24 6.18
N SER A 79 12.71 -2.79 7.10
CA SER A 79 11.55 -1.95 6.78
C SER A 79 11.96 -0.55 6.31
N ARG A 80 12.95 0.07 6.96
CA ARG A 80 13.51 1.35 6.53
C ARG A 80 14.19 1.26 5.16
N PHE A 81 14.98 0.20 4.94
CA PHE A 81 15.62 -0.05 3.65
C PHE A 81 14.59 -0.17 2.52
N LEU A 82 13.51 -0.91 2.75
CA LEU A 82 12.44 -1.08 1.76
C LEU A 82 11.65 0.20 1.53
N ALA A 83 11.40 1.00 2.57
CA ALA A 83 10.77 2.31 2.45
C ALA A 83 11.64 3.32 1.67
N GLN A 84 12.97 3.27 1.81
CA GLN A 84 13.86 4.09 1.01
C GLN A 84 13.89 3.62 -0.45
N ALA A 85 14.09 2.30 -0.68
CA ALA A 85 14.08 1.73 -2.02
C ALA A 85 12.74 1.98 -2.74
N SER A 86 11.63 2.02 -2.00
CA SER A 86 10.31 2.42 -2.50
C SER A 86 10.32 3.79 -3.15
N HIS A 87 10.85 4.75 -2.42
CA HIS A 87 10.88 6.15 -2.81
C HIS A 87 11.69 6.30 -4.11
N ASP A 88 12.89 5.74 -4.08
CA ASP A 88 13.86 5.80 -5.18
C ASP A 88 13.36 5.09 -6.45
N LEU A 89 12.45 4.11 -6.32
CA LEU A 89 11.84 3.41 -7.46
C LEU A 89 10.53 4.05 -7.93
N ARG A 90 9.81 4.74 -7.04
CA ARG A 90 8.54 5.40 -7.38
C ARG A 90 8.75 6.63 -8.26
N GLN A 91 9.78 7.43 -7.98
CA GLN A 91 10.14 8.62 -8.75
C GLN A 91 10.37 8.34 -10.25
N PRO A 92 11.25 7.40 -10.64
CA PRO A 92 11.46 7.11 -12.06
C PRO A 92 10.18 6.56 -12.72
N ILE A 93 9.40 5.72 -12.05
CA ILE A 93 8.12 5.23 -12.59
C ILE A 93 7.14 6.38 -12.85
N HIS A 94 7.04 7.33 -11.91
CA HIS A 94 6.18 8.49 -12.05
C HIS A 94 6.60 9.37 -13.24
N SER A 95 7.89 9.67 -13.34
CA SER A 95 8.44 10.46 -14.44
C SER A 95 8.21 9.80 -15.81
N ILE A 96 8.48 8.48 -15.95
CA ILE A 96 8.25 7.78 -17.22
C ILE A 96 6.74 7.76 -17.57
N GLY A 97 5.85 7.63 -16.58
CA GLY A 97 4.39 7.73 -16.79
C GLY A 97 3.94 9.10 -17.30
N LEU A 98 4.56 10.18 -16.83
CA LEU A 98 4.28 11.52 -17.33
C LEU A 98 4.84 11.74 -18.75
N PHE A 99 6.06 11.25 -19.03
CA PHE A 99 6.66 11.35 -20.36
C PHE A 99 5.90 10.54 -21.43
N THR A 100 5.42 9.35 -21.09
CA THR A 100 4.58 8.54 -22.00
C THR A 100 3.26 9.24 -22.33
N ALA A 101 2.64 9.90 -21.36
CA ALA A 101 1.48 10.74 -21.60
C ALA A 101 1.77 11.93 -22.54
N CYS A 102 2.93 12.58 -22.36
CA CYS A 102 3.39 13.63 -23.26
C CYS A 102 3.60 13.11 -24.69
N LEU A 103 4.16 11.91 -24.86
CA LEU A 103 4.38 11.27 -26.16
C LEU A 103 3.06 10.89 -26.85
N ARG A 104 2.08 10.37 -26.12
CA ARG A 104 0.80 9.90 -26.70
C ARG A 104 0.03 11.00 -27.44
N ASP A 105 0.09 12.23 -26.93
CA ASP A 105 -0.55 13.38 -27.54
C ASP A 105 0.37 14.10 -28.56
N ALA A 106 1.51 13.53 -28.94
CA ALA A 106 2.34 14.03 -30.05
C ALA A 106 1.81 13.50 -31.39
N ARG A 107 2.18 14.13 -32.52
CA ARG A 107 1.82 13.65 -33.87
C ARG A 107 2.65 12.42 -34.25
N LEU A 108 2.43 11.32 -33.55
CA LEU A 108 3.07 10.03 -33.76
C LEU A 108 2.38 9.23 -34.87
N GLY A 109 3.14 8.36 -35.54
CA GLY A 109 2.58 7.32 -36.38
C GLY A 109 1.89 6.23 -35.56
N GLN A 110 1.14 5.34 -36.23
CA GLN A 110 0.38 4.30 -35.54
C GLN A 110 1.25 3.26 -34.83
N GLU A 111 2.47 3.02 -35.30
CA GLU A 111 3.38 2.06 -34.67
C GLU A 111 4.00 2.64 -33.39
N GLU A 112 4.38 3.91 -33.41
CA GLU A 112 4.91 4.62 -32.26
C GLU A 112 3.85 4.82 -31.17
N LEU A 113 2.60 5.09 -31.53
CA LEU A 113 1.46 5.13 -30.60
C LEU A 113 1.28 3.78 -29.88
N ARG A 114 1.34 2.67 -30.60
CA ARG A 114 1.26 1.33 -29.99
C ARG A 114 2.42 1.02 -29.05
N LEU A 115 3.63 1.48 -29.38
CA LEU A 115 4.78 1.35 -28.49
C LEU A 115 4.60 2.17 -27.21
N VAL A 116 4.11 3.40 -27.32
CA VAL A 116 3.80 4.26 -26.16
C VAL A 116 2.73 3.62 -25.27
N ASP A 117 1.64 3.09 -25.85
CA ASP A 117 0.59 2.40 -25.08
C ASP A 117 1.13 1.14 -24.37
N ASN A 118 2.05 0.40 -25.01
CA ASN A 118 2.71 -0.74 -24.39
C ASN A 118 3.63 -0.35 -23.23
N ILE A 119 4.37 0.76 -23.37
CA ILE A 119 5.23 1.30 -22.31
C ILE A 119 4.36 1.77 -21.13
N ASP A 120 3.29 2.52 -21.38
CA ASP A 120 2.35 3.00 -20.35
C ASP A 120 1.71 1.82 -19.59
N ARG A 121 1.24 0.79 -20.31
CA ARG A 121 0.74 -0.45 -19.69
C ARG A 121 1.81 -1.13 -18.84
N SER A 122 3.04 -1.22 -19.32
CA SER A 122 4.14 -1.89 -18.61
C SER A 122 4.51 -1.13 -17.34
N LEU A 123 4.59 0.20 -17.41
CA LEU A 123 4.78 1.07 -16.25
C LEU A 123 3.64 0.97 -15.26
N HIS A 124 2.40 0.85 -15.74
CA HIS A 124 1.24 0.67 -14.88
C HIS A 124 1.36 -0.64 -14.08
N ILE A 125 1.74 -1.74 -14.73
CA ILE A 125 1.96 -3.04 -14.08
C ILE A 125 3.11 -2.95 -13.06
N VAL A 126 4.24 -2.35 -13.44
CA VAL A 126 5.40 -2.18 -12.55
C VAL A 126 5.06 -1.28 -11.36
N SER A 127 4.35 -0.19 -11.58
CA SER A 127 3.85 0.71 -10.54
C SER A 127 2.92 0.00 -9.55
N GLN A 128 1.98 -0.80 -10.06
CA GLN A 128 1.09 -1.59 -9.22
C GLN A 128 1.85 -2.66 -8.43
N LEU A 129 2.81 -3.33 -9.04
CA LEU A 129 3.68 -4.31 -8.36
C LEU A 129 4.48 -3.65 -7.24
N PHE A 130 5.07 -2.49 -7.49
CA PHE A 130 5.79 -1.75 -6.46
C PHE A 130 4.87 -1.28 -5.35
N ARG A 131 3.79 -0.56 -5.66
CA ARG A 131 2.79 -0.16 -4.64
C ARG A 131 2.35 -1.35 -3.80
N SER A 132 2.04 -2.48 -4.44
CA SER A 132 1.68 -3.70 -3.74
C SER A 132 2.80 -4.21 -2.83
N ILE A 133 4.03 -4.38 -3.30
CA ILE A 133 5.17 -4.83 -2.46
C ILE A 133 5.39 -3.88 -1.28
N LEU A 134 5.21 -2.58 -1.49
CA LEU A 134 5.53 -1.56 -0.51
C LEU A 134 4.45 -1.44 0.56
N ASP A 135 3.19 -1.37 0.13
CA ASP A 135 2.04 -1.45 1.04
C ASP A 135 2.19 -2.73 1.89
N ILE A 136 2.49 -3.88 1.27
CA ILE A 136 2.74 -5.17 1.91
C ILE A 136 3.75 -5.08 3.09
N TYR A 137 4.86 -4.35 2.94
CA TYR A 137 5.88 -4.24 3.99
C TYR A 137 5.57 -3.16 5.04
N THR A 138 4.90 -2.07 4.67
CA THR A 138 4.47 -1.06 5.63
C THR A 138 3.33 -1.58 6.52
N LEU A 139 2.50 -2.49 5.97
CA LEU A 139 1.39 -3.14 6.67
C LEU A 139 1.83 -4.23 7.66
N ASP A 140 2.88 -5.00 7.37
CA ASP A 140 3.42 -6.02 8.30
C ASP A 140 3.95 -5.42 9.61
N ASN A 141 4.26 -4.12 9.61
CA ASN A 141 4.74 -3.40 10.79
C ASN A 141 3.62 -2.73 11.60
N GLY A 142 2.34 -2.92 11.23
CA GLY A 142 1.19 -2.44 11.99
C GLY A 142 1.05 -0.91 12.04
N GLN A 143 1.71 -0.17 11.15
CA GLN A 143 1.68 1.31 11.18
C GLN A 143 0.54 1.93 10.36
N LEU A 144 -0.29 1.13 9.68
CA LEU A 144 -1.29 1.60 8.73
C LEU A 144 -2.64 0.88 8.94
N GLU A 145 -3.68 1.62 9.27
CA GLU A 145 -5.07 1.15 9.27
C GLU A 145 -5.74 1.54 7.94
N PRO A 146 -6.11 0.59 7.07
CA PRO A 146 -6.78 0.90 5.81
C PRO A 146 -8.13 1.58 6.07
N GLN A 147 -8.32 2.80 5.57
CA GLN A 147 -9.61 3.46 5.67
C GLN A 147 -10.61 2.84 4.69
N ALA A 148 -11.72 2.35 5.24
CA ALA A 148 -12.86 1.88 4.48
C ALA A 148 -13.83 3.05 4.22
N GLU A 149 -14.33 3.14 2.99
CA GLU A 149 -15.34 4.11 2.61
C GLU A 149 -16.49 3.43 1.84
N PRO A 150 -17.68 4.07 1.74
CA PRO A 150 -18.74 3.58 0.89
C PRO A 150 -18.36 3.61 -0.59
N VAL A 151 -18.20 2.44 -1.21
CA VAL A 151 -17.82 2.26 -2.62
C VAL A 151 -18.94 1.63 -3.42
N HIS A 152 -19.27 2.20 -4.58
CA HIS A 152 -20.20 1.60 -5.55
C HIS A 152 -19.51 0.47 -6.34
N LEU A 153 -19.80 -0.79 -5.99
CA LEU A 153 -19.14 -1.97 -6.58
C LEU A 153 -19.27 -2.05 -8.09
N GLY A 154 -20.44 -1.67 -8.63
CA GLY A 154 -20.69 -1.74 -10.07
C GLY A 154 -19.77 -0.81 -10.87
N ALA A 155 -19.47 0.37 -10.33
CA ALA A 155 -18.62 1.37 -10.98
C ALA A 155 -17.15 0.92 -10.93
N LEU A 156 -16.68 0.48 -9.76
CA LEU A 156 -15.33 -0.05 -9.58
C LEU A 156 -15.04 -1.22 -10.54
N LEU A 157 -15.96 -2.19 -10.62
CA LEU A 157 -15.80 -3.34 -11.52
C LEU A 157 -15.86 -2.95 -12.99
N GLN A 158 -16.70 -1.97 -13.35
CA GLN A 158 -16.78 -1.45 -14.71
C GLN A 158 -15.48 -0.75 -15.12
N ASP A 159 -14.87 0.02 -14.23
CA ASP A 159 -13.58 0.67 -14.47
C ASP A 159 -12.46 -0.35 -14.67
N VAL A 160 -12.39 -1.40 -13.85
CA VAL A 160 -11.43 -2.49 -14.02
C VAL A 160 -11.62 -3.18 -15.38
N VAL A 161 -12.87 -3.49 -15.77
CA VAL A 161 -13.14 -4.12 -17.08
C VAL A 161 -12.74 -3.20 -18.23
N LYS A 162 -13.02 -1.90 -18.13
CA LYS A 162 -12.64 -0.89 -19.13
C LYS A 162 -11.12 -0.84 -19.31
N GLN A 163 -10.37 -0.81 -18.21
CA GLN A 163 -8.89 -0.79 -18.24
C GLN A 163 -8.27 -2.05 -18.87
N ASN A 164 -8.97 -3.20 -18.81
CA ASN A 164 -8.47 -4.47 -19.35
C ASN A 164 -9.05 -4.83 -20.74
N THR A 165 -9.86 -3.97 -21.35
CA THR A 165 -10.54 -4.28 -22.61
C THR A 165 -9.56 -4.61 -23.74
N GLU A 166 -8.45 -3.87 -23.86
CA GLU A 166 -7.45 -4.14 -24.90
C GLU A 166 -6.63 -5.41 -24.62
N ALA A 167 -6.27 -5.66 -23.34
CA ALA A 167 -5.57 -6.90 -22.97
C ALA A 167 -6.45 -8.12 -23.26
N ALA A 168 -7.74 -8.02 -22.97
CA ALA A 168 -8.71 -9.05 -23.25
C ALA A 168 -8.83 -9.30 -24.76
N ARG A 169 -8.87 -8.25 -25.58
CA ARG A 169 -8.86 -8.37 -27.06
C ARG A 169 -7.61 -9.10 -27.57
N TRP A 170 -6.42 -8.74 -27.08
CA TRP A 170 -5.17 -9.42 -27.49
C TRP A 170 -5.13 -10.88 -27.04
N ALA A 171 -5.69 -11.19 -25.86
CA ALA A 171 -5.82 -12.55 -25.36
C ALA A 171 -7.01 -13.32 -25.98
N GLY A 172 -7.80 -12.73 -26.89
CA GLY A 172 -9.01 -13.34 -27.44
C GLY A 172 -10.09 -13.66 -26.39
N VAL A 173 -10.09 -12.95 -25.26
CA VAL A 173 -11.00 -13.16 -24.12
C VAL A 173 -12.14 -12.15 -24.17
N GLU A 174 -13.36 -12.64 -23.99
CA GLU A 174 -14.54 -11.79 -23.77
C GLU A 174 -14.78 -11.58 -22.27
N LEU A 175 -14.57 -10.36 -21.77
CA LEU A 175 -14.89 -9.98 -20.39
C LEU A 175 -16.38 -9.62 -20.28
N ARG A 176 -17.16 -10.43 -19.55
CA ARG A 176 -18.58 -10.20 -19.28
C ARG A 176 -18.77 -9.75 -17.83
N LEU A 177 -19.19 -8.50 -17.64
CA LEU A 177 -19.56 -7.97 -16.33
C LEU A 177 -21.08 -8.06 -16.12
N ARG A 178 -21.51 -8.66 -15.02
CA ARG A 178 -22.90 -8.55 -14.55
C ARG A 178 -23.07 -7.22 -13.80
N PRO A 179 -23.94 -6.31 -14.27
CA PRO A 179 -24.19 -5.06 -13.58
C PRO A 179 -24.68 -5.31 -12.15
N CYS A 180 -24.20 -4.52 -11.20
CA CYS A 180 -24.68 -4.51 -9.82
C CYS A 180 -24.78 -3.06 -9.32
N ARG A 181 -25.65 -2.83 -8.33
CA ARG A 181 -25.92 -1.51 -7.73
C ARG A 181 -25.58 -1.48 -6.24
N HIS A 182 -24.76 -2.42 -5.79
CA HIS A 182 -24.43 -2.57 -4.38
C HIS A 182 -23.35 -1.57 -3.96
N TRP A 183 -23.50 -1.08 -2.74
CA TRP A 183 -22.51 -0.27 -2.05
C TRP A 183 -21.90 -1.11 -0.92
N VAL A 184 -20.59 -1.00 -0.76
CA VAL A 184 -19.86 -1.73 0.28
C VAL A 184 -18.90 -0.81 1.02
N ASN A 185 -18.63 -1.09 2.29
CA ASN A 185 -17.64 -0.36 3.06
C ASN A 185 -16.27 -1.02 2.88
N VAL A 186 -15.41 -0.43 2.06
CA VAL A 186 -14.09 -1.01 1.74
C VAL A 186 -13.15 0.07 1.25
N ASN A 187 -11.84 -0.18 1.32
CA ASN A 187 -10.88 0.66 0.61
C ASN A 187 -10.93 0.38 -0.91
N ALA A 188 -11.32 1.38 -1.70
CA ALA A 188 -11.51 1.22 -3.15
C ALA A 188 -10.24 0.80 -3.90
N GLY A 189 -9.09 1.39 -3.54
CA GLY A 189 -7.81 1.12 -4.20
C GLY A 189 -7.30 -0.30 -3.97
N LEU A 190 -7.39 -0.77 -2.73
CA LEU A 190 -7.00 -2.14 -2.35
C LEU A 190 -7.92 -3.18 -3.00
N LEU A 191 -9.24 -2.95 -3.00
CA LEU A 191 -10.19 -3.84 -3.66
C LEU A 191 -9.97 -3.87 -5.18
N ALA A 192 -9.79 -2.72 -5.82
CA ALA A 192 -9.50 -2.64 -7.26
C ALA A 192 -8.21 -3.40 -7.61
N THR A 193 -7.18 -3.31 -6.76
CA THR A 193 -5.92 -4.05 -6.92
C THR A 193 -6.12 -5.56 -6.82
N MET A 194 -6.93 -6.04 -5.88
CA MET A 194 -7.27 -7.47 -5.80
C MET A 194 -7.97 -7.95 -7.09
N VAL A 195 -8.99 -7.22 -7.55
CA VAL A 195 -9.75 -7.58 -8.76
C VAL A 195 -8.85 -7.51 -10.00
N GLN A 196 -8.00 -6.50 -10.13
CA GLN A 196 -7.06 -6.34 -11.25
C GLN A 196 -6.10 -7.53 -11.34
N ASN A 197 -5.53 -7.98 -10.22
CA ASN A 197 -4.64 -9.13 -10.19
C ASN A 197 -5.35 -10.42 -10.61
N LEU A 198 -6.59 -10.63 -10.17
CA LEU A 198 -7.39 -11.79 -10.56
C LEU A 198 -7.75 -11.74 -12.06
N VAL A 199 -8.21 -10.60 -12.57
CA VAL A 199 -8.54 -10.42 -14.00
C VAL A 199 -7.30 -10.63 -14.86
N SER A 200 -6.15 -10.05 -14.49
CA SER A 200 -4.89 -10.23 -15.23
C SER A 200 -4.48 -11.70 -15.30
N ASN A 201 -4.57 -12.44 -14.19
CA ASN A 201 -4.32 -13.88 -14.19
C ASN A 201 -5.28 -14.63 -15.11
N THR A 202 -6.57 -14.29 -15.07
CA THR A 202 -7.55 -14.91 -15.95
C THR A 202 -7.23 -14.68 -17.43
N LEU A 203 -6.89 -13.45 -17.83
CA LEU A 203 -6.52 -13.14 -19.22
C LEU A 203 -5.30 -13.96 -19.69
N LYS A 204 -4.33 -14.19 -18.79
CA LYS A 204 -3.13 -14.99 -19.08
C LYS A 204 -3.42 -16.49 -19.23
N TYR A 205 -4.28 -17.05 -18.38
CA TYR A 205 -4.46 -18.52 -18.29
C TYR A 205 -5.76 -19.05 -18.92
N ALA A 206 -6.67 -18.16 -19.33
CA ALA A 206 -7.93 -18.50 -19.99
C ALA A 206 -8.06 -17.84 -21.38
N SER A 207 -6.93 -17.65 -22.07
CA SER A 207 -6.88 -17.13 -23.45
C SER A 207 -7.88 -17.83 -24.37
N GLY A 208 -8.61 -17.06 -25.18
CA GLY A 208 -9.63 -17.57 -26.09
C GLY A 208 -10.97 -17.99 -25.46
N GLN A 209 -11.17 -17.83 -24.15
CA GLN A 209 -12.41 -18.22 -23.46
C GLN A 209 -13.10 -17.02 -22.79
N PRO A 210 -14.43 -17.00 -22.70
CA PRO A 210 -15.15 -15.93 -22.02
C PRO A 210 -14.97 -16.00 -20.51
N VAL A 211 -14.97 -14.84 -19.87
CA VAL A 211 -14.80 -14.66 -18.43
C VAL A 211 -16.00 -13.92 -17.88
N LEU A 212 -16.56 -14.42 -16.78
CA LEU A 212 -17.70 -13.81 -16.12
C LEU A 212 -17.25 -13.17 -14.81
N ILE A 213 -17.54 -11.87 -14.66
CA ILE A 213 -17.34 -11.11 -13.43
C ILE A 213 -18.72 -10.74 -12.90
N GLY A 214 -18.97 -11.00 -11.62
CA GLY A 214 -20.23 -10.65 -11.00
C GLY A 214 -20.15 -10.54 -9.49
N VAL A 215 -21.23 -10.03 -8.90
CA VAL A 215 -21.39 -9.90 -7.45
C VAL A 215 -22.57 -10.75 -7.02
N ARG A 216 -22.44 -11.45 -5.90
CA ARG A 216 -23.53 -12.26 -5.33
C ARG A 216 -23.57 -12.17 -3.80
N PRO A 217 -24.75 -12.33 -3.17
CA PRO A 217 -24.85 -12.48 -1.72
C PRO A 217 -24.10 -13.73 -1.24
N LYS A 218 -23.39 -13.62 -0.11
CA LYS A 218 -22.69 -14.73 0.53
C LYS A 218 -22.55 -14.46 2.03
N GLY A 219 -23.23 -15.27 2.85
CA GLY A 219 -23.29 -15.04 4.30
C GLY A 219 -24.03 -13.74 4.62
N SER A 220 -23.48 -12.92 5.51
CA SER A 220 -24.00 -11.60 5.88
C SER A 220 -23.57 -10.46 4.94
N GLY A 221 -22.76 -10.75 3.91
CA GLY A 221 -22.22 -9.73 2.99
C GLY A 221 -22.32 -10.14 1.53
N LEU A 222 -21.49 -9.50 0.71
CA LEU A 222 -21.36 -9.77 -0.72
C LEU A 222 -20.05 -10.48 -1.04
N ALA A 223 -20.04 -11.15 -2.18
CA ALA A 223 -18.86 -11.72 -2.78
C ALA A 223 -18.73 -11.30 -4.24
N ILE A 224 -17.54 -10.85 -4.63
CA ILE A 224 -17.15 -10.69 -6.03
C ILE A 224 -16.66 -12.05 -6.52
N VAL A 225 -17.18 -12.51 -7.66
CA VAL A 225 -16.83 -13.78 -8.26
C VAL A 225 -16.33 -13.54 -9.68
N ILE A 226 -15.15 -14.08 -9.97
CA ILE A 226 -14.55 -14.13 -11.30
C ILE A 226 -14.50 -15.60 -11.71
N TYR A 227 -15.16 -15.93 -12.80
CA TYR A 227 -15.21 -17.28 -13.35
C TYR A 227 -14.59 -17.31 -14.74
N ASP A 228 -13.60 -18.19 -14.92
CA ASP A 228 -12.99 -18.46 -16.20
C ASP A 228 -13.15 -19.92 -16.62
N LYS A 229 -13.03 -20.17 -17.92
CA LYS A 229 -13.00 -21.51 -18.52
C LYS A 229 -11.60 -21.88 -19.03
N GLY A 230 -10.56 -21.36 -18.37
CA GLY A 230 -9.18 -21.61 -18.76
C GLY A 230 -8.71 -23.03 -18.47
N ARG A 231 -7.39 -23.23 -18.52
CA ARG A 231 -6.76 -24.53 -18.29
C ARG A 231 -7.00 -25.12 -16.89
N GLY A 232 -7.42 -24.30 -15.93
CA GLY A 232 -7.57 -24.69 -14.53
C GLY A 232 -6.23 -25.03 -13.86
N ILE A 233 -6.30 -25.39 -12.59
CA ILE A 233 -5.15 -25.67 -11.71
C ILE A 233 -5.35 -27.07 -11.13
N ALA A 234 -4.29 -27.89 -11.14
CA ALA A 234 -4.32 -29.21 -10.51
C ALA A 234 -4.43 -29.08 -8.99
N ALA A 235 -5.12 -30.04 -8.34
CA ALA A 235 -5.44 -29.96 -6.91
C ALA A 235 -4.18 -29.85 -6.02
N GLU A 236 -3.08 -30.48 -6.43
CA GLU A 236 -1.78 -30.43 -5.73
C GLU A 236 -1.15 -29.03 -5.68
N HIS A 237 -1.49 -28.14 -6.62
CA HIS A 237 -0.94 -26.79 -6.68
C HIS A 237 -1.79 -25.76 -5.95
N LEU A 238 -3.08 -26.03 -5.71
CA LEU A 238 -4.02 -25.10 -5.07
C LEU A 238 -3.55 -24.57 -3.69
N PRO A 239 -2.90 -25.36 -2.82
CA PRO A 239 -2.37 -24.83 -1.55
C PRO A 239 -1.21 -23.85 -1.74
N GLU A 240 -0.47 -23.99 -2.85
CA GLU A 240 0.80 -23.34 -3.10
C GLU A 240 0.68 -22.10 -3.98
N VAL A 241 -0.41 -21.95 -4.77
CA VAL A 241 -0.59 -20.83 -5.71
C VAL A 241 -0.62 -19.44 -5.06
N PHE A 242 -0.79 -19.37 -3.75
CA PHE A 242 -0.72 -18.13 -2.99
C PHE A 242 0.67 -17.83 -2.42
N LYS A 243 1.66 -18.71 -2.60
CA LYS A 243 3.05 -18.46 -2.20
C LYS A 243 3.74 -17.56 -3.21
N GLU A 244 4.62 -16.70 -2.70
CA GLU A 244 5.42 -15.80 -3.52
C GLU A 244 6.34 -16.60 -4.45
N PHE A 245 6.48 -16.11 -5.69
CA PHE A 245 7.32 -16.71 -6.74
C PHE A 245 6.92 -18.13 -7.17
N TYR A 246 5.83 -18.67 -6.63
CA TYR A 246 5.34 -19.99 -6.98
C TYR A 246 4.64 -19.97 -8.34
N ARG A 247 5.05 -20.86 -9.24
CA ARG A 247 4.44 -21.05 -10.56
C ARG A 247 4.39 -22.52 -10.91
N VAL A 248 3.25 -22.96 -11.43
CA VAL A 248 3.10 -24.29 -12.05
C VAL A 248 3.88 -24.27 -13.36
N ARG A 249 5.06 -24.90 -13.40
CA ARG A 249 5.88 -24.98 -14.61
C ARG A 249 5.46 -26.20 -15.43
N HIS A 250 4.74 -25.98 -16.53
CA HIS A 250 4.55 -27.02 -17.55
C HIS A 250 5.58 -26.90 -18.66
N VAL A 251 5.91 -28.02 -19.32
CA VAL A 251 6.90 -28.10 -20.44
C VAL A 251 6.52 -27.21 -21.63
N ARG A 252 5.24 -26.80 -21.73
CA ARG A 252 4.71 -25.87 -22.75
C ARG A 252 4.58 -24.39 -22.30
N ASP A 253 4.95 -24.05 -21.05
CA ASP A 253 4.77 -22.70 -20.47
C ASP A 253 5.97 -21.76 -20.71
N LYS A 254 6.78 -22.00 -21.76
CA LYS A 254 7.94 -21.14 -22.07
C LYS A 254 7.56 -19.68 -22.37
N ASP A 255 6.30 -19.40 -22.68
CA ASP A 255 5.85 -18.10 -23.18
C ASP A 255 4.92 -17.32 -22.23
N VAL A 256 4.65 -17.80 -21.01
CA VAL A 256 3.79 -17.05 -20.05
C VAL A 256 4.64 -16.16 -19.15
N GLU A 257 4.65 -14.85 -19.42
CA GLU A 257 5.39 -13.85 -18.63
C GLU A 257 4.71 -13.53 -17.28
N GLY A 258 5.49 -13.56 -16.20
CA GLY A 258 5.05 -13.15 -14.85
C GLY A 258 5.94 -13.65 -13.70
N LEU A 259 6.08 -12.82 -12.66
CA LEU A 259 6.92 -13.07 -11.47
C LEU A 259 6.30 -14.03 -10.44
N GLY A 260 5.02 -14.40 -10.57
CA GLY A 260 4.34 -15.26 -9.60
C GLY A 260 3.90 -14.55 -8.31
N LEU A 261 3.66 -13.23 -8.37
CA LEU A 261 3.29 -12.42 -7.20
C LEU A 261 1.79 -12.07 -7.13
N GLY A 262 1.03 -12.21 -8.22
CA GLY A 262 -0.34 -11.70 -8.28
C GLY A 262 -1.28 -12.28 -7.23
N LEU A 263 -1.24 -13.60 -6.99
CA LEU A 263 -2.11 -14.24 -6.00
C LEU A 263 -1.62 -14.05 -4.56
N SER A 264 -0.31 -13.98 -4.32
CA SER A 264 0.22 -13.66 -2.97
C SER A 264 -0.18 -12.24 -2.54
N ILE A 265 -0.19 -11.28 -3.48
CA ILE A 265 -0.72 -9.93 -3.26
C ILE A 265 -2.20 -9.97 -2.87
N VAL A 266 -3.03 -10.68 -3.64
CA VAL A 266 -4.47 -10.82 -3.34
C VAL A 266 -4.70 -11.40 -1.94
N LYS A 267 -3.96 -12.47 -1.57
CA LYS A 267 -4.08 -13.08 -0.24
C LYS A 267 -3.70 -12.12 0.87
N ARG A 268 -2.65 -11.33 0.67
CA ARG A 268 -2.20 -10.39 1.70
C ARG A 268 -3.13 -9.19 1.86
N ILE A 269 -3.61 -8.61 0.75
CA ILE A 269 -4.63 -7.57 0.81
C ILE A 269 -5.90 -8.12 1.47
N SER A 270 -6.31 -9.35 1.17
CA SER A 270 -7.50 -9.95 1.79
C SER A 270 -7.40 -9.98 3.33
N HIS A 271 -6.25 -10.38 3.88
CA HIS A 271 -6.01 -10.36 5.33
C HIS A 271 -6.05 -8.94 5.89
N LEU A 272 -5.48 -7.98 5.17
CA LEU A 272 -5.39 -6.60 5.61
C LEU A 272 -6.76 -5.94 5.78
N ILE A 273 -7.64 -6.09 4.79
CA ILE A 273 -8.99 -5.48 4.80
C ILE A 273 -10.06 -6.43 5.33
N ASN A 274 -9.66 -7.49 6.04
CA ASN A 274 -10.54 -8.49 6.65
C ASN A 274 -11.54 -9.14 5.66
N LEU A 275 -11.09 -9.39 4.43
CA LEU A 275 -11.82 -10.15 3.42
C LEU A 275 -11.24 -11.55 3.30
N ASP A 276 -12.05 -12.49 2.82
CA ASP A 276 -11.60 -13.85 2.52
C ASP A 276 -11.48 -14.06 1.01
N ILE A 277 -10.43 -14.74 0.58
CA ILE A 277 -10.18 -15.12 -0.83
C ILE A 277 -10.27 -16.63 -0.98
N GLN A 278 -11.19 -17.08 -1.83
CA GLN A 278 -11.35 -18.49 -2.17
C GLN A 278 -11.04 -18.72 -3.65
N LEU A 279 -10.32 -19.80 -3.90
CA LEU A 279 -9.97 -20.24 -5.25
C LEU A 279 -10.41 -21.69 -5.45
N ASP A 280 -11.36 -21.91 -6.34
CA ASP A 280 -11.80 -23.24 -6.74
C ASP A 280 -11.43 -23.46 -8.20
N SER A 281 -10.55 -24.43 -8.45
CA SER A 281 -10.13 -24.74 -9.82
C SER A 281 -10.22 -26.23 -10.08
N ARG A 282 -10.50 -26.58 -11.33
CA ARG A 282 -10.44 -27.96 -11.82
C ARG A 282 -9.66 -27.96 -13.12
N LEU A 283 -8.62 -28.78 -13.17
CA LEU A 283 -7.80 -28.95 -14.37
C LEU A 283 -8.70 -29.25 -15.59
N GLY A 284 -8.51 -28.49 -16.67
CA GLY A 284 -9.28 -28.55 -17.92
C GLY A 284 -10.71 -27.97 -17.87
N ARG A 285 -11.17 -27.45 -16.72
CA ARG A 285 -12.53 -26.89 -16.59
C ARG A 285 -12.58 -25.40 -16.25
N GLY A 286 -11.46 -24.83 -15.83
CA GLY A 286 -11.33 -23.42 -15.47
C GLY A 286 -11.23 -23.17 -13.98
N THR A 287 -11.23 -21.89 -13.62
CA THR A 287 -11.04 -21.42 -12.25
C THR A 287 -12.13 -20.43 -11.82
N ARG A 288 -12.52 -20.53 -10.56
CA ARG A 288 -13.39 -19.58 -9.86
C ARG A 288 -12.57 -18.92 -8.76
N ALA A 289 -12.37 -17.62 -8.86
CA ALA A 289 -11.84 -16.79 -7.78
C ALA A 289 -12.98 -16.00 -7.11
N MET A 290 -12.97 -15.93 -5.78
CA MET A 290 -14.03 -15.31 -5.00
C MET A 290 -13.48 -14.50 -3.84
N ILE A 291 -13.75 -13.20 -3.85
CA ILE A 291 -13.46 -12.28 -2.74
C ILE A 291 -14.76 -12.13 -1.96
N GLN A 292 -14.80 -12.51 -0.68
CA GLN A 292 -16.00 -12.49 0.16
C GLN A 292 -15.78 -11.76 1.48
N GLY A 293 -16.88 -11.40 2.16
CA GLY A 293 -16.85 -10.60 3.40
C GLY A 293 -17.11 -9.11 3.18
N LEU A 294 -17.57 -8.72 1.99
CA LEU A 294 -17.86 -7.31 1.69
C LEU A 294 -19.15 -6.89 2.41
N GLU A 295 -19.01 -6.02 3.41
CA GLU A 295 -20.11 -5.46 4.17
C GLU A 295 -20.93 -4.49 3.32
N THR A 296 -22.24 -4.71 3.21
CA THR A 296 -23.14 -3.83 2.46
C THR A 296 -23.47 -2.58 3.24
N VAL A 297 -23.43 -1.43 2.59
CA VAL A 297 -23.84 -0.14 3.17
C VAL A 297 -24.90 0.55 2.33
N ALA A 298 -25.54 1.57 2.91
CA ALA A 298 -26.50 2.39 2.20
C ALA A 298 -25.83 3.19 1.07
N PRO A 299 -26.53 3.47 -0.05
CA PRO A 299 -26.02 4.32 -1.11
C PRO A 299 -25.64 5.70 -0.60
N ARG A 300 -24.43 6.16 -0.92
CA ARG A 300 -24.09 7.58 -0.81
C ARG A 300 -24.56 8.27 -2.10
N ALA A 301 -25.23 9.41 -1.99
CA ALA A 301 -25.67 10.16 -3.16
C ALA A 301 -24.45 10.52 -4.03
N MET A 302 -24.32 9.91 -5.20
CA MET A 302 -23.36 10.33 -6.22
C MET A 302 -23.84 11.67 -6.78
N VAL A 303 -23.06 12.72 -6.59
CA VAL A 303 -23.23 13.96 -7.36
C VAL A 303 -22.58 13.71 -8.72
N ASP A 304 -23.38 13.32 -9.70
CA ASP A 304 -22.94 13.29 -11.11
C ASP A 304 -22.57 14.71 -11.54
N ARG A 305 -21.30 14.95 -11.86
CA ARG A 305 -20.85 16.19 -12.51
C ARG A 305 -20.53 15.89 -13.98
N PRO A 306 -21.23 16.52 -14.95
CA PRO A 306 -20.81 16.48 -16.33
C PRO A 306 -19.60 17.40 -16.52
N VAL A 307 -18.60 16.94 -17.27
CA VAL A 307 -17.35 17.67 -17.52
C VAL A 307 -17.21 17.92 -19.02
N SER A 308 -17.41 19.17 -19.44
CA SER A 308 -16.88 19.72 -20.69
C SER A 308 -15.79 20.73 -20.35
N THR A 309 -14.51 20.38 -20.53
CA THR A 309 -13.36 21.12 -19.95
C THR A 309 -12.21 21.43 -20.91
N HIS A 310 -12.49 21.53 -22.21
CA HIS A 310 -11.42 21.82 -23.17
C HIS A 310 -10.95 23.29 -23.21
N SER A 311 -11.56 24.23 -22.46
CA SER A 311 -11.25 25.67 -22.59
C SER A 311 -10.77 26.40 -21.32
N ARG A 312 -10.53 25.72 -20.19
CA ARG A 312 -10.29 26.41 -18.89
C ARG A 312 -8.85 26.40 -18.36
N LEU A 313 -7.92 25.64 -18.97
CA LEU A 313 -6.53 25.55 -18.49
C LEU A 313 -5.55 26.47 -19.23
N GLN A 314 -6.01 27.10 -20.32
CA GLN A 314 -5.15 27.90 -21.18
C GLN A 314 -4.83 29.26 -20.52
N GLY A 315 -3.55 29.59 -20.39
CA GLY A 315 -3.02 30.79 -19.74
C GLY A 315 -2.98 30.72 -18.21
N LEU A 316 -3.25 29.56 -17.60
CA LEU A 316 -3.22 29.40 -16.15
C LEU A 316 -1.78 29.40 -15.63
N ARG A 317 -1.44 30.31 -14.69
CA ARG A 317 -0.09 30.37 -14.12
C ARG A 317 0.06 29.41 -12.95
N VAL A 318 0.94 28.41 -13.09
CA VAL A 318 1.14 27.35 -12.11
C VAL A 318 2.55 27.46 -11.51
N CYS A 319 2.63 27.57 -10.18
CA CYS A 319 3.90 27.38 -9.46
C CYS A 319 4.06 25.89 -9.15
N LEU A 320 5.08 25.24 -9.72
CA LEU A 320 5.39 23.83 -9.51
C LEU A 320 6.66 23.71 -8.66
N VAL A 321 6.58 23.01 -7.54
CA VAL A 321 7.71 22.77 -6.62
C VAL A 321 7.91 21.27 -6.46
N GLU A 322 9.07 20.75 -6.88
CA GLU A 322 9.41 19.32 -6.85
C GLU A 322 10.94 19.16 -6.79
N ASP A 323 11.44 18.32 -5.89
CA ASP A 323 12.87 18.10 -5.68
C ASP A 323 13.49 17.13 -6.72
N ASP A 324 12.71 16.17 -7.22
CA ASP A 324 13.13 15.29 -8.31
C ASP A 324 13.08 15.99 -9.67
N ALA A 325 14.24 16.20 -10.27
CA ALA A 325 14.39 16.89 -11.56
C ALA A 325 13.60 16.21 -12.71
N ASN A 326 13.47 14.89 -12.71
CA ASN A 326 12.76 14.16 -13.77
C ASN A 326 11.24 14.28 -13.60
N VAL A 327 10.74 14.28 -12.36
CA VAL A 327 9.33 14.51 -12.05
C VAL A 327 8.96 15.97 -12.32
N LEU A 328 9.83 16.91 -11.95
CA LEU A 328 9.67 18.35 -12.20
C LEU A 328 9.54 18.62 -13.70
N MET A 329 10.48 18.11 -14.49
CA MET A 329 10.48 18.25 -15.95
C MET A 329 9.23 17.64 -16.60
N ALA A 330 8.88 16.41 -16.22
CA ALA A 330 7.75 15.71 -16.83
C ALA A 330 6.41 16.35 -16.47
N THR A 331 6.26 16.84 -15.24
CA THR A 331 5.05 17.55 -14.78
C THR A 331 4.93 18.91 -15.46
N SER A 332 6.04 19.67 -15.58
CA SER A 332 6.05 20.95 -16.31
C SER A 332 5.62 20.77 -17.76
N ALA A 333 6.23 19.82 -18.46
CA ALA A 333 5.92 19.54 -19.86
C ALA A 333 4.44 19.15 -20.07
N LEU A 334 3.85 18.37 -19.14
CA LEU A 334 2.45 18.00 -19.19
C LEU A 334 1.51 19.21 -19.00
N LEU A 335 1.83 20.09 -18.05
CA LEU A 335 1.05 21.30 -17.74
C LEU A 335 1.13 22.33 -18.87
N GLU A 336 2.34 22.60 -19.39
CA GLU A 336 2.55 23.48 -20.55
C GLU A 336 1.78 22.98 -21.77
N LYS A 337 1.73 21.65 -21.97
CA LYS A 337 0.95 21.03 -23.04
C LYS A 337 -0.56 21.23 -22.88
N TRP A 338 -1.06 21.39 -21.65
CA TRP A 338 -2.46 21.77 -21.39
C TRP A 338 -2.71 23.28 -21.53
N GLY A 339 -1.67 24.06 -21.86
CA GLY A 339 -1.73 25.50 -22.07
C GLY A 339 -1.45 26.33 -20.83
N CYS A 340 -0.96 25.73 -19.74
CA CYS A 340 -0.56 26.47 -18.53
C CYS A 340 0.79 27.18 -18.73
N GLU A 341 1.00 28.27 -18.01
CA GLU A 341 2.32 28.91 -17.84
C GLU A 341 2.94 28.40 -16.54
N VAL A 342 4.03 27.63 -16.63
CA VAL A 342 4.59 26.93 -15.46
C VAL A 342 5.86 27.62 -14.97
N GLN A 343 5.91 27.95 -13.68
CA GLN A 343 7.12 28.38 -12.99
C GLN A 343 7.61 27.25 -12.08
N THR A 344 8.74 26.65 -12.43
CA THR A 344 9.32 25.49 -11.73
C THR A 344 10.34 25.88 -10.66
N HIS A 345 10.30 25.22 -9.51
CA HIS A 345 11.27 25.35 -8.43
C HIS A 345 11.71 23.97 -7.93
N SER A 346 13.01 23.78 -7.73
CA SER A 346 13.59 22.51 -7.26
C SER A 346 13.71 22.40 -5.75
N ASP A 347 13.47 23.49 -5.02
CA ASP A 347 13.43 23.51 -3.56
C ASP A 347 12.28 24.42 -3.09
N GLY A 348 11.88 24.22 -1.82
CA GLY A 348 10.79 24.98 -1.20
C GLY A 348 11.24 26.26 -0.49
N VAL A 349 12.50 26.67 -0.58
CA VAL A 349 13.07 27.74 0.27
C VAL A 349 13.00 29.08 -0.44
N GLY A 350 12.28 30.05 0.16
CA GLY A 350 12.23 31.42 -0.38
C GLY A 350 11.58 31.53 -1.76
N VAL A 351 10.74 30.56 -2.10
CA VAL A 351 10.01 30.53 -3.37
C VAL A 351 9.10 31.75 -3.47
N THR A 352 9.26 32.49 -4.57
CA THR A 352 8.40 33.62 -4.90
C THR A 352 7.77 33.43 -6.27
N SER A 353 6.45 33.59 -6.37
CA SER A 353 5.72 33.33 -7.60
C SER A 353 4.43 34.13 -7.72
N ASP A 354 4.20 34.75 -8.88
CA ASP A 354 2.91 35.33 -9.26
C ASP A 354 2.04 34.27 -9.97
N CYS A 355 1.66 33.23 -9.22
CA CYS A 355 0.86 32.12 -9.72
C CYS A 355 -0.63 32.26 -9.35
N ASP A 356 -1.45 31.53 -10.09
CA ASP A 356 -2.88 31.35 -9.84
C ASP A 356 -3.16 30.03 -9.11
N ILE A 357 -2.29 29.03 -9.26
CA ILE A 357 -2.33 27.73 -8.55
C ILE A 357 -0.92 27.29 -8.14
N ILE A 358 -0.80 26.66 -6.97
CA ILE A 358 0.43 26.03 -6.48
C ILE A 358 0.29 24.50 -6.57
N ILE A 359 1.31 23.82 -7.09
CA ILE A 359 1.48 22.37 -7.04
C ILE A 359 2.82 22.09 -6.38
N ALA A 360 2.82 21.41 -5.23
CA ALA A 360 4.05 21.10 -4.50
C ALA A 360 4.15 19.60 -4.21
N ASP A 361 5.35 19.03 -4.25
CA ASP A 361 5.60 17.77 -3.57
C ASP A 361 5.54 17.97 -2.05
N PHE A 362 5.07 16.96 -1.33
CA PHE A 362 5.07 16.99 0.13
C PHE A 362 6.51 16.97 0.68
N ASP A 363 7.36 16.12 0.11
CA ASP A 363 8.69 15.80 0.61
C ASP A 363 9.80 16.53 -0.18
N LEU A 364 9.98 17.84 0.03
CA LEU A 364 10.99 18.65 -0.67
C LEU A 364 12.40 18.55 -0.04
N GLY A 365 12.77 17.37 0.46
CA GLY A 365 14.04 17.12 1.15
C GLY A 365 14.08 17.59 2.62
N THR A 366 15.28 17.94 3.13
CA THR A 366 15.54 18.05 4.58
C THR A 366 15.26 19.41 5.22
N LYS A 367 14.89 20.43 4.45
CA LYS A 367 14.83 21.82 4.96
C LYS A 367 13.43 22.42 5.08
N VAL A 368 12.50 22.09 4.18
CA VAL A 368 11.15 22.67 4.13
C VAL A 368 10.18 21.63 3.52
N SER A 369 8.98 21.53 4.06
CA SER A 369 7.89 20.69 3.52
C SER A 369 7.08 21.41 2.45
N GLY A 370 6.41 20.65 1.56
CA GLY A 370 5.51 21.24 0.55
C GLY A 370 4.42 22.14 1.14
N SER A 371 3.91 21.80 2.33
CA SER A 371 2.94 22.62 3.05
C SER A 371 3.50 23.95 3.53
N GLU A 372 4.75 23.98 4.02
CA GLU A 372 5.42 25.22 4.43
C GLU A 372 5.71 26.11 3.22
N CYS A 373 6.07 25.51 2.08
CA CYS A 373 6.23 26.23 0.83
C CYS A 373 4.91 26.90 0.37
N ILE A 374 3.80 26.15 0.42
CA ILE A 374 2.46 26.70 0.10
C ILE A 374 2.11 27.86 1.03
N ALA A 375 2.35 27.72 2.33
CA ALA A 375 2.08 28.76 3.31
C ALA A 375 2.90 30.04 3.03
N ALA A 376 4.19 29.90 2.73
CA ALA A 376 5.08 31.01 2.40
C ALA A 376 4.62 31.77 1.14
N ILE A 377 4.20 31.06 0.09
CA ILE A 377 3.68 31.68 -1.13
C ILE A 377 2.36 32.40 -0.85
N ARG A 378 1.45 31.82 -0.05
CA ARG A 378 0.18 32.46 0.33
C ARG A 378 0.39 33.74 1.13
N GLU A 379 1.31 33.72 2.10
CA GLU A 379 1.68 34.89 2.89
C GLU A 379 2.25 36.00 2.00
N GLN A 380 3.16 35.66 1.09
CA GLN A 380 3.72 36.61 0.12
C GLN A 380 2.64 37.22 -0.78
N ARG A 381 1.68 36.41 -1.22
CA ARG A 381 0.61 36.81 -2.14
C ARG A 381 -0.47 37.64 -1.45
N GLY A 382 -0.62 37.50 -0.13
CA GLY A 382 -1.67 38.16 0.65
C GLY A 382 -3.07 37.58 0.42
N TRP A 383 -3.17 36.38 -0.17
CA TRP A 383 -4.44 35.67 -0.36
C TRP A 383 -4.24 34.14 -0.41
N GLU A 384 -5.31 33.40 -0.15
CA GLU A 384 -5.35 31.93 -0.13
C GLU A 384 -5.30 31.35 -1.56
N VAL A 385 -4.10 31.34 -2.16
CA VAL A 385 -3.85 30.72 -3.48
C VAL A 385 -4.28 29.25 -3.45
N PRO A 386 -5.13 28.77 -4.39
CA PRO A 386 -5.48 27.37 -4.51
C PRO A 386 -4.22 26.53 -4.65
N ALA A 387 -4.12 25.46 -3.87
CA ALA A 387 -2.93 24.65 -3.81
C ALA A 387 -3.26 23.16 -3.86
N MET A 388 -2.31 22.39 -4.39
CA MET A 388 -2.32 20.95 -4.44
C MET A 388 -0.99 20.42 -3.93
N ILE A 389 -1.06 19.33 -3.18
CA ILE A 389 0.11 18.53 -2.80
C ILE A 389 0.08 17.21 -3.58
N MET A 390 1.18 16.91 -4.25
CA MET A 390 1.48 15.56 -4.72
C MET A 390 2.30 14.87 -3.63
N THR A 391 2.01 13.62 -3.32
CA THR A 391 2.73 12.94 -2.23
C THR A 391 2.91 11.46 -2.48
N GLY A 392 4.07 10.94 -2.09
CA GLY A 392 4.30 9.50 -1.99
C GLY A 392 3.73 8.84 -0.74
N HIS A 393 3.27 9.63 0.23
CA HIS A 393 2.73 9.16 1.49
C HIS A 393 1.21 8.95 1.40
N GLU A 394 0.63 8.24 2.36
CA GLU A 394 -0.82 8.10 2.43
C GLU A 394 -1.49 9.47 2.58
N ILE A 395 -2.46 9.72 1.70
CA ILE A 395 -3.21 10.97 1.57
C ILE A 395 -3.82 11.40 2.93
N GLU A 396 -4.20 10.43 3.75
CA GLU A 396 -5.04 10.64 4.93
C GLU A 396 -4.21 11.13 6.13
N ARG A 397 -2.95 10.65 6.23
CA ARG A 397 -1.97 11.15 7.19
C ARG A 397 -1.65 12.62 6.91
N ILE A 398 -1.54 12.98 5.64
CA ILE A 398 -1.30 14.36 5.22
C ILE A 398 -2.55 15.21 5.40
N ARG A 399 -3.75 14.69 5.08
CA ARG A 399 -5.01 15.39 5.32
C ARG A 399 -5.21 15.72 6.80
N HIS A 400 -4.79 14.83 7.71
CA HIS A 400 -4.83 15.08 9.15
C HIS A 400 -3.80 16.13 9.61
N ALA A 401 -2.62 16.19 8.98
CA ALA A 401 -1.64 17.24 9.22
C ALA A 401 -2.08 18.61 8.66
N LEU A 402 -2.90 18.60 7.60
CA LEU A 402 -3.34 19.78 6.86
C LEU A 402 -4.82 20.15 7.12
N HIS A 403 -5.40 19.69 8.24
CA HIS A 403 -6.84 19.68 8.53
C HIS A 403 -7.54 21.07 8.45
N HIS A 404 -6.78 22.15 8.40
CA HIS A 404 -7.24 23.54 8.33
C HIS A 404 -6.92 24.27 7.02
N MET A 405 -6.21 23.65 6.09
CA MET A 405 -5.80 24.29 4.84
C MET A 405 -6.61 23.75 3.65
N ASN A 406 -7.12 24.66 2.81
CA ASN A 406 -7.84 24.31 1.59
C ASN A 406 -6.84 23.84 0.51
N ILE A 407 -6.33 22.61 0.65
CA ILE A 407 -5.30 22.00 -0.19
C ILE A 407 -5.79 20.64 -0.70
N SER A 408 -5.80 20.45 -2.02
CA SER A 408 -6.09 19.16 -2.65
C SER A 408 -4.88 18.24 -2.55
N ILE A 409 -5.06 16.93 -2.36
CA ILE A 409 -3.93 15.99 -2.20
C ILE A 409 -4.06 14.87 -3.24
N LEU A 410 -2.98 14.57 -3.96
CA LEU A 410 -2.87 13.48 -4.93
C LEU A 410 -1.73 12.52 -4.58
N ALA A 411 -1.98 11.21 -4.64
CA ALA A 411 -0.97 10.20 -4.39
C ALA A 411 -0.11 9.89 -5.63
N LYS A 412 1.21 9.97 -5.50
CA LYS A 412 2.20 9.56 -6.52
C LYS A 412 2.23 8.03 -6.69
N PRO A 413 2.49 7.51 -7.90
CA PRO A 413 2.44 8.20 -9.18
C PRO A 413 1.04 8.72 -9.51
N VAL A 414 1.00 9.99 -9.91
CA VAL A 414 -0.23 10.71 -10.26
C VAL A 414 -0.54 10.45 -11.73
N ARG A 415 -1.79 10.14 -12.05
CA ARG A 415 -2.20 9.98 -13.45
C ARG A 415 -2.54 11.33 -14.07
N PRO A 416 -2.19 11.59 -15.35
CA PRO A 416 -2.55 12.83 -16.04
C PRO A 416 -4.05 13.18 -15.97
N PRO A 417 -5.01 12.24 -16.14
CA PRO A 417 -6.43 12.57 -16.02
C PRO A 417 -6.84 13.01 -14.60
N GLU A 418 -6.23 12.42 -13.55
CA GLU A 418 -6.51 12.75 -12.15
C GLU A 418 -5.95 14.13 -11.79
N LEU A 419 -4.71 14.40 -12.21
CA LEU A 419 -4.07 15.71 -12.08
C LEU A 419 -4.92 16.79 -12.78
N ARG A 420 -5.32 16.53 -14.03
CA ARG A 420 -6.13 17.46 -14.82
C ARG A 420 -7.50 17.72 -14.20
N ALA A 421 -8.19 16.67 -13.75
CA ALA A 421 -9.51 16.80 -13.13
C ALA A 421 -9.44 17.66 -11.86
N THR A 422 -8.41 17.46 -11.05
CA THR A 422 -8.24 18.21 -9.80
C THR A 422 -7.83 19.66 -10.04
N LEU A 423 -6.97 19.93 -11.02
CA LEU A 423 -6.68 21.30 -11.50
C LEU A 423 -7.94 22.02 -12.00
N LEU A 424 -8.79 21.32 -12.75
CA LEU A 424 -10.06 21.87 -13.25
C LEU A 424 -11.07 22.13 -12.13
N GLU A 425 -10.97 21.44 -11.00
CA GLU A 425 -11.78 21.70 -9.82
C GLU A 425 -11.27 22.91 -9.03
N LEU A 426 -9.95 23.01 -8.83
CA LEU A 426 -9.32 24.16 -8.15
C LEU A 426 -9.58 25.47 -8.91
N THR A 427 -9.52 25.46 -10.24
CA THR A 427 -9.83 26.62 -11.08
C THR A 427 -11.29 27.06 -11.02
N LYS A 428 -12.24 26.14 -10.78
CA LYS A 428 -13.67 26.50 -10.59
C LYS A 428 -13.88 27.27 -9.30
N ASN A 429 -13.23 26.84 -8.22
CA ASN A 429 -13.33 27.50 -6.92
C ASN A 429 -12.67 28.89 -6.96
N PHE A 430 -11.53 29.00 -7.66
CA PHE A 430 -10.82 30.26 -7.93
C PHE A 430 -11.71 31.33 -8.60
N ALA A 431 -12.49 30.96 -9.63
CA ALA A 431 -13.35 31.91 -10.34
C ALA A 431 -14.50 32.46 -9.49
N SER A 432 -14.91 31.77 -8.43
CA SER A 432 -16.02 32.20 -7.55
C SER A 432 -15.61 33.16 -6.43
N VAL A 433 -14.31 33.23 -6.10
CA VAL A 433 -13.79 34.03 -4.96
C VAL A 433 -13.41 35.45 -5.39
N ARG A 434 -13.27 35.72 -6.71
CA ARG A 434 -12.91 37.03 -7.27
C ARG A 434 -14.08 37.86 -7.81
N THR A 435 -15.28 37.29 -7.86
CA THR A 435 -16.56 37.99 -8.07
C THR A 435 -17.22 38.23 -6.74
#